data_AF-A0A4V5NHU0-F1
#
_entry.id   AF-A0A4V5NHU0-F1
#
_cell.length_a   1.000
_cell.length_b   1.000
_cell.length_c   1.000
_cell.angle_alpha   90.00
_cell.angle_beta   90.00
_cell.angle_gamma   90.00
#
_symmetry.space_group_name_H-M   'P 1'
#
loop_
_entity.id
_entity.type
_entity.pdbx_description
1 polymer ?
#
loop_
_entity_poly.entity_id
_entity_poly.type
_entity_poly.pdbx_seq_one_letter_code
_entity_poly.pdbx_strand_id
1 'polypeptide(L)'
;MEQPIESACAAAETSMLSYYDSFDDPSITNGFGDLDSPANLDDLMQRIQSSVSRSFVLDFNDNAAYAAFDLPTASLGRLLSTERPDTPSARWINIWYPYYQRPLLSLLAKQYDFSPRLLGLMCSDPRVQRGPPPRSHAKAKGKAARHAWSAHSPTPSEVEKGSDELSVLSSASASNHDSVAGGNLYRIVDDTWHYTTVDFGWSYVCIGYNSLYVLCEDNTVISINEDPFPYAEGRLDELQQRILQETQRNLVNVFRSLSRVDEAARMAHNPMTLLPLRTRLGDTPEETAHHEPDTPGLLLYYLFENFHNSYTLVTRKESRYGVELNELRAQMFAKPELCHIDRLDSIGKELGVLGRHYQSYMRIIDRILEPQTATPAPTQSSRNLDERSEQASLRTIRPLPTEKQETPLGVSLTSAARVRFQRLKDLIDLYALSEVDEYTKQKNALVALNFNLIALQESLAMERLTKVALLITKATILFLPVSLMSAYFGVDLGGAGYTVREYWVTFAVVLVCSWIAFFVFGVVSGSVQTVDFFVGLWAGLRRIWER
;
A
#
# COMPACT_ATOMS: atom_id res chain seq x y z
N MET A 1 -7.33 53.67 -9.01
CA MET A 1 -7.80 53.15 -10.32
C MET A 1 -7.94 51.63 -10.17
N GLU A 2 -8.80 51.20 -9.24
CA GLU A 2 -8.98 49.79 -8.78
C GLU A 2 -10.36 49.21 -9.19
N GLN A 3 -11.16 49.95 -9.94
CA GLN A 3 -12.55 49.60 -10.27
C GLN A 3 -12.81 48.51 -11.34
N PRO A 4 -11.87 48.01 -12.17
CA PRO A 4 -12.24 47.05 -13.21
C PRO A 4 -12.39 45.60 -12.70
N ILE A 5 -11.77 45.21 -11.58
CA ILE A 5 -11.75 43.81 -11.10
C ILE A 5 -13.03 43.47 -10.30
N GLU A 6 -13.49 44.37 -9.43
CA GLU A 6 -14.74 44.18 -8.67
C GLU A 6 -15.96 44.08 -9.60
N SER A 7 -15.97 44.86 -10.69
CA SER A 7 -17.02 44.84 -11.72
C SER A 7 -17.14 43.48 -12.43
N ALA A 8 -16.01 42.83 -12.73
CA ALA A 8 -15.97 41.54 -13.41
C ALA A 8 -16.33 40.35 -12.50
N CYS A 9 -15.95 40.39 -11.21
CA CYS A 9 -16.38 39.38 -10.23
C CYS A 9 -17.90 39.43 -10.02
N ALA A 10 -18.47 40.62 -9.82
CA ALA A 10 -19.91 40.79 -9.63
C ALA A 10 -20.72 40.34 -10.85
N ALA A 11 -20.22 40.57 -12.07
CA ALA A 11 -20.87 40.12 -13.30
C ALA A 11 -20.84 38.58 -13.46
N ALA A 12 -19.75 37.92 -13.07
CA ALA A 12 -19.62 36.46 -13.13
C ALA A 12 -20.48 35.75 -12.06
N GLU A 13 -20.56 36.32 -10.85
CA GLU A 13 -21.45 35.85 -9.78
C GLU A 13 -22.92 35.95 -10.21
N THR A 14 -23.31 37.07 -10.81
CA THR A 14 -24.67 37.29 -11.32
C THR A 14 -25.04 36.31 -12.44
N SER A 15 -24.08 35.91 -13.28
CA SER A 15 -24.26 34.93 -14.36
C SER A 15 -24.52 33.51 -13.83
N MET A 16 -23.77 33.06 -12.81
CA MET A 16 -23.97 31.71 -12.24
C MET A 16 -25.25 31.58 -11.43
N LEU A 17 -25.61 32.60 -10.64
CA LEU A 17 -26.86 32.57 -9.88
C LEU A 17 -28.08 32.57 -10.82
N SER A 18 -28.06 33.42 -11.85
CA SER A 18 -29.12 33.43 -12.88
C SER A 18 -29.21 32.12 -13.68
N TYR A 19 -28.10 31.40 -13.85
CA TYR A 19 -28.11 30.05 -14.39
C TYR A 19 -28.89 29.07 -13.51
N TYR A 20 -28.66 29.03 -12.20
CA TYR A 20 -29.42 28.16 -11.29
C TYR A 20 -30.89 28.56 -11.15
N ASP A 21 -31.18 29.87 -11.15
CA ASP A 21 -32.54 30.41 -11.11
C ASP A 21 -33.34 30.13 -12.40
N SER A 22 -32.65 29.83 -13.51
CA SER A 22 -33.31 29.46 -14.78
C SER A 22 -33.99 28.08 -14.73
N PHE A 23 -33.66 27.25 -13.74
CA PHE A 23 -34.23 25.91 -13.60
C PHE A 23 -35.58 25.94 -12.87
N ASP A 24 -36.59 25.32 -13.47
CA ASP A 24 -37.88 25.01 -12.80
C ASP A 24 -37.72 23.76 -11.89
N ASP A 25 -36.75 23.80 -10.98
CA ASP A 25 -36.53 22.76 -9.96
C ASP A 25 -36.15 23.39 -8.61
N PRO A 26 -36.96 23.21 -7.55
CA PRO A 26 -36.68 23.75 -6.23
C PRO A 26 -35.39 23.18 -5.61
N SER A 27 -34.97 21.99 -6.05
CA SER A 27 -33.77 21.31 -5.56
C SER A 27 -32.49 21.94 -6.13
N ILE A 28 -32.55 22.53 -7.32
CA ILE A 28 -31.42 23.22 -7.95
C ILE A 28 -31.37 24.66 -7.47
N THR A 29 -32.49 25.38 -7.59
CA THR A 29 -32.60 26.80 -7.20
C THR A 29 -32.21 27.08 -5.74
N ASN A 30 -32.63 26.23 -4.79
CA ASN A 30 -32.28 26.39 -3.38
C ASN A 30 -31.13 25.49 -2.90
N GLY A 31 -30.64 24.59 -3.76
CA GLY A 31 -29.67 23.56 -3.36
C GLY A 31 -28.21 24.01 -3.44
N PHE A 32 -27.91 24.97 -4.31
CA PHE A 32 -26.55 25.47 -4.50
C PHE A 32 -26.22 26.58 -3.49
N GLY A 33 -25.25 26.31 -2.62
CA GLY A 33 -24.68 27.29 -1.70
C GLY A 33 -23.38 27.86 -2.23
N ASP A 34 -23.18 29.16 -2.08
CA ASP A 34 -21.93 29.84 -2.39
C ASP A 34 -20.84 29.42 -1.40
N LEU A 35 -19.72 28.89 -1.91
CA LEU A 35 -18.56 28.41 -1.17
C LEU A 35 -17.63 29.55 -0.72
N ASP A 36 -17.75 30.73 -1.34
CA ASP A 36 -16.95 31.91 -1.00
C ASP A 36 -17.59 32.73 0.13
N SER A 37 -18.82 32.38 0.55
CA SER A 37 -19.46 32.93 1.73
C SER A 37 -19.02 32.18 3.00
N PRO A 38 -18.49 32.87 4.03
CA PRO A 38 -18.01 32.21 5.25
C PRO A 38 -19.14 31.53 6.03
N ALA A 39 -20.37 32.03 5.96
CA ALA A 39 -21.52 31.44 6.64
C ALA A 39 -21.92 30.09 6.03
N ASN A 40 -21.79 29.95 4.71
CA ASN A 40 -22.10 28.71 4.01
C ASN A 40 -20.92 27.73 4.07
N LEU A 41 -19.69 28.22 4.09
CA LEU A 41 -18.49 27.38 4.09
C LEU A 41 -18.50 26.39 5.27
N ASP A 42 -18.81 26.84 6.49
CA ASP A 42 -18.82 25.96 7.67
C ASP A 42 -19.87 24.84 7.54
N ASP A 43 -21.07 25.14 7.03
CA ASP A 43 -22.12 24.15 6.79
C ASP A 43 -21.72 23.16 5.68
N LEU A 44 -21.19 23.65 4.56
CA LEU A 44 -20.73 22.81 3.45
C LEU A 44 -19.55 21.92 3.88
N MET A 45 -18.62 22.45 4.70
CA MET A 45 -17.50 21.70 5.27
C MET A 45 -17.96 20.64 6.30
N GLN A 46 -19.04 20.89 7.02
CA GLN A 46 -19.63 19.88 7.90
C GLN A 46 -20.29 18.76 7.08
N ARG A 47 -20.99 19.10 5.99
CA ARG A 47 -21.65 18.12 5.10
C ARG A 47 -20.66 17.21 4.39
N ILE A 48 -19.56 17.75 3.86
CA ILE A 48 -18.54 16.95 3.16
C ILE A 48 -17.81 15.96 4.07
N GLN A 49 -17.70 16.29 5.37
CA GLN A 49 -17.12 15.40 6.38
C GLN A 49 -18.16 14.43 6.98
N SER A 50 -19.45 14.65 6.71
CA SER A 50 -20.51 13.80 7.23
C SER A 50 -20.51 12.47 6.48
N SER A 51 -20.72 11.37 7.21
CA SER A 51 -20.95 10.05 6.60
C SER A 51 -22.35 9.89 6.00
N VAL A 52 -23.18 10.94 6.06
CA VAL A 52 -24.59 10.93 5.62
C VAL A 52 -24.69 11.34 4.15
N SER A 53 -23.87 12.31 3.73
CA SER A 53 -23.84 12.78 2.35
C SER A 53 -23.38 11.68 1.39
N ARG A 54 -24.11 11.54 0.28
CA ARG A 54 -23.91 10.48 -0.72
C ARG A 54 -23.37 11.03 -2.03
N SER A 55 -23.68 12.27 -2.37
CA SER A 55 -23.04 12.96 -3.50
C SER A 55 -23.00 14.46 -3.30
N PHE A 56 -22.13 15.13 -4.06
CA PHE A 56 -22.24 16.56 -4.27
C PHE A 56 -21.86 16.93 -5.70
N VAL A 57 -22.31 18.12 -6.09
CA VAL A 57 -21.92 18.80 -7.33
C VAL A 57 -21.37 20.16 -6.94
N LEU A 58 -20.18 20.48 -7.43
CA LEU A 58 -19.54 21.78 -7.23
C LEU A 58 -19.20 22.35 -8.59
N ASP A 59 -19.78 23.49 -8.92
CA ASP A 59 -19.42 24.27 -10.10
C ASP A 59 -18.55 25.44 -9.66
N PHE A 60 -17.42 25.61 -10.33
CA PHE A 60 -16.52 26.70 -10.02
C PHE A 60 -15.89 27.28 -11.28
N ASN A 61 -15.62 28.57 -11.19
CA ASN A 61 -14.76 29.29 -12.11
C ASN A 61 -13.73 30.07 -11.28
N ASP A 62 -12.96 30.93 -11.92
CA ASP A 62 -11.99 31.75 -11.20
C ASP A 62 -12.65 32.59 -10.09
N ASN A 63 -13.85 33.14 -10.35
CA ASN A 63 -14.49 34.20 -9.58
C ASN A 63 -15.50 33.73 -8.53
N ALA A 64 -16.24 32.66 -8.81
CA ALA A 64 -17.25 32.09 -7.91
C ALA A 64 -17.20 30.55 -7.86
N ALA A 65 -17.60 29.98 -6.74
CA ALA A 65 -17.77 28.54 -6.56
C ALA A 65 -19.08 28.23 -5.81
N TYR A 66 -19.90 27.35 -6.36
CA TYR A 66 -21.18 26.95 -5.79
C TYR A 66 -21.23 25.43 -5.63
N ALA A 67 -21.73 24.95 -4.49
CA ALA A 67 -21.84 23.54 -4.20
C ALA A 67 -23.26 23.14 -3.75
N ALA A 68 -23.73 22.00 -4.24
CA ALA A 68 -24.99 21.38 -3.83
C ALA A 68 -24.74 19.93 -3.42
N PHE A 69 -25.38 19.50 -2.33
CA PHE A 69 -25.28 18.13 -1.81
C PHE A 69 -26.54 17.33 -2.10
N ASP A 70 -26.38 16.04 -2.38
CA ASP A 70 -27.44 15.04 -2.49
C ASP A 70 -28.59 15.43 -3.43
N LEU A 71 -28.25 16.01 -4.60
CA LEU A 71 -29.22 16.34 -5.63
C LEU A 71 -29.95 15.08 -6.13
N PRO A 72 -31.29 15.12 -6.28
CA PRO A 72 -32.03 14.01 -6.86
C PRO A 72 -31.54 13.68 -8.28
N THR A 73 -31.53 12.39 -8.63
CA THR A 73 -31.03 11.94 -9.95
C THR A 73 -31.73 12.62 -11.12
N ALA A 74 -33.03 12.91 -11.00
CA ALA A 74 -33.79 13.62 -12.03
C ALA A 74 -33.38 15.10 -12.18
N SER A 75 -33.05 15.76 -11.07
CA SER A 75 -32.57 17.15 -11.04
C SER A 75 -31.16 17.24 -11.63
N LEU A 76 -30.28 16.30 -11.25
CA LEU A 76 -28.93 16.22 -11.80
C LEU A 76 -28.95 15.91 -13.31
N GLY A 77 -29.86 15.05 -13.78
CA GLY A 77 -30.06 14.83 -15.22
C GLY A 77 -30.42 16.09 -15.98
N ARG A 78 -31.30 16.94 -15.42
CA ARG A 78 -31.64 18.25 -16.00
C ARG A 78 -30.43 19.18 -16.02
N LEU A 79 -29.68 19.24 -14.91
CA LEU A 79 -28.47 20.06 -14.79
C LEU A 79 -27.36 19.66 -15.78
N LEU A 80 -27.26 18.37 -16.15
CA LEU A 80 -26.30 17.87 -17.13
C LEU A 80 -26.77 18.05 -18.59
N SER A 81 -28.08 18.15 -18.81
CA SER A 81 -28.65 18.30 -20.17
C SER A 81 -28.69 19.76 -20.63
N THR A 82 -28.72 20.72 -19.70
CA THR A 82 -28.72 22.15 -20.01
C THR A 82 -27.30 22.64 -20.30
N GLU A 83 -27.12 23.39 -21.39
CA GLU A 83 -25.85 24.04 -21.72
C GLU A 83 -25.42 24.98 -20.59
N ARG A 84 -24.13 24.96 -20.25
CA ARG A 84 -23.56 25.82 -19.21
C ARG A 84 -23.39 27.25 -19.75
N PRO A 85 -23.32 28.26 -18.87
CA PRO A 85 -22.98 29.63 -19.28
C PRO A 85 -21.64 29.66 -20.03
N ASP A 86 -21.48 30.58 -20.99
CA ASP A 86 -20.28 30.73 -21.83
C ASP A 86 -18.98 30.97 -21.04
N THR A 87 -19.06 31.28 -19.75
CA THR A 87 -17.89 31.34 -18.87
C THR A 87 -17.39 29.92 -18.55
N PRO A 88 -16.08 29.64 -18.66
CA PRO A 88 -15.53 28.32 -18.41
C PRO A 88 -15.71 27.97 -16.92
N SER A 89 -16.70 27.12 -16.67
CA SER A 89 -17.02 26.57 -15.36
C SER A 89 -16.62 25.10 -15.36
N ALA A 90 -15.67 24.76 -14.51
CA ALA A 90 -15.36 23.37 -14.22
C ALA A 90 -16.41 22.84 -13.25
N ARG A 91 -16.90 21.63 -13.53
CA ARG A 91 -17.86 20.93 -12.66
C ARG A 91 -17.17 19.76 -11.99
N TRP A 92 -17.32 19.66 -10.69
CA TRP A 92 -16.87 18.52 -9.91
C TRP A 92 -18.07 17.77 -9.36
N ILE A 93 -18.24 16.52 -9.78
CA ILE A 93 -19.25 15.62 -9.24
C ILE A 93 -18.54 14.58 -8.38
N ASN A 94 -18.90 14.48 -7.11
CA ASN A 94 -18.37 13.44 -6.25
C ASN A 94 -19.48 12.48 -5.83
N ILE A 95 -19.19 11.18 -5.90
CA ILE A 95 -20.11 10.10 -5.53
C ILE A 95 -19.45 9.26 -4.47
N TRP A 96 -20.03 9.23 -3.28
CA TRP A 96 -19.69 8.27 -2.25
C TRP A 96 -20.58 7.04 -2.34
N TYR A 97 -20.02 5.88 -2.05
CA TYR A 97 -20.78 4.63 -1.93
C TYR A 97 -21.60 4.34 -3.20
N PRO A 98 -20.94 4.20 -4.37
CA PRO A 98 -21.58 4.10 -5.68
C PRO A 98 -22.60 2.95 -5.76
N TYR A 99 -22.40 1.88 -5.00
CA TYR A 99 -23.33 0.76 -4.86
C TYR A 99 -24.78 1.17 -4.57
N TYR A 100 -25.00 2.19 -3.73
CA TYR A 100 -26.34 2.68 -3.37
C TYR A 100 -26.95 3.62 -4.41
N GLN A 101 -26.18 4.03 -5.42
CA GLN A 101 -26.52 5.10 -6.37
C GLN A 101 -26.47 4.63 -7.83
N ARG A 102 -26.83 3.36 -8.10
CA ARG A 102 -26.86 2.80 -9.46
C ARG A 102 -27.68 3.59 -10.48
N PRO A 103 -28.85 4.16 -10.14
CA PRO A 103 -29.61 4.98 -11.09
C PRO A 103 -28.83 6.22 -11.54
N LEU A 104 -28.08 6.84 -10.63
CA LEU A 104 -27.23 7.98 -10.93
C LEU A 104 -26.06 7.59 -11.84
N LEU A 105 -25.36 6.49 -11.52
CA LEU A 105 -24.26 5.99 -12.35
C LEU A 105 -24.73 5.61 -13.76
N SER A 106 -25.93 5.03 -13.88
CA SER A 106 -26.54 4.70 -15.17
C SER A 106 -26.90 5.94 -15.99
N LEU A 107 -27.23 7.07 -15.33
CA LEU A 107 -27.46 8.34 -15.99
C LEU A 107 -26.15 8.93 -16.51
N LEU A 108 -25.11 8.98 -15.67
CA LEU A 108 -23.78 9.47 -16.05
C LEU A 108 -23.16 8.65 -17.18
N ALA A 109 -23.32 7.33 -17.13
CA ALA A 109 -22.85 6.44 -18.18
C ALA A 109 -23.52 6.69 -19.54
N LYS A 110 -24.79 7.12 -19.55
CA LYS A 110 -25.48 7.50 -20.79
C LYS A 110 -25.09 8.88 -21.29
N GLN A 111 -24.79 9.81 -20.38
CA GLN A 111 -24.41 11.18 -20.74
C GLN A 111 -23.00 11.23 -21.33
N TYR A 112 -22.06 10.49 -20.74
CA TYR A 112 -20.65 10.50 -21.09
C TYR A 112 -20.18 9.21 -21.77
N ASP A 113 -21.11 8.39 -22.28
CA ASP A 113 -20.83 7.14 -23.00
C ASP A 113 -19.83 6.21 -22.29
N PHE A 114 -20.00 5.99 -20.99
CA PHE A 114 -19.12 5.10 -20.22
C PHE A 114 -19.12 3.69 -20.79
N SER A 115 -17.94 3.09 -20.88
CA SER A 115 -17.81 1.71 -21.33
C SER A 115 -18.63 0.79 -20.41
N PRO A 116 -19.29 -0.26 -20.94
CA PRO A 116 -20.02 -1.22 -20.10
C PRO A 116 -19.13 -1.85 -19.03
N ARG A 117 -17.83 -1.97 -19.32
CA ARG A 117 -16.81 -2.42 -18.38
C ARG A 117 -16.66 -1.45 -17.21
N LEU A 118 -16.51 -0.15 -17.48
CA LEU A 118 -16.39 0.88 -16.44
C LEU A 118 -17.67 0.99 -15.62
N LEU A 119 -18.84 0.95 -16.24
CA LEU A 119 -20.12 0.96 -15.54
C LEU A 119 -20.27 -0.29 -14.64
N GLY A 120 -19.91 -1.47 -15.13
CA GLY A 120 -19.92 -2.70 -14.35
C GLY A 120 -18.98 -2.62 -13.14
N LEU A 121 -17.82 -1.97 -13.31
CA LEU A 121 -16.88 -1.70 -12.24
C LEU A 121 -17.49 -0.79 -11.14
N MET A 122 -18.08 0.33 -11.55
CA MET A 122 -18.72 1.31 -10.64
C MET A 122 -19.95 0.75 -9.92
N CYS A 123 -20.69 -0.17 -10.56
CA CYS A 123 -21.92 -0.75 -10.01
C CYS A 123 -21.69 -2.06 -9.24
N SER A 124 -20.44 -2.41 -8.96
CA SER A 124 -20.10 -3.69 -8.34
C SER A 124 -20.65 -3.81 -6.90
N ASP A 125 -21.00 -5.04 -6.51
CA ASP A 125 -21.58 -5.32 -5.19
C ASP A 125 -20.47 -5.48 -4.13
N PRO A 126 -20.58 -4.80 -2.95
CA PRO A 126 -19.66 -5.04 -1.85
C PRO A 126 -19.73 -6.50 -1.40
N ARG A 127 -18.57 -7.08 -1.07
CA ARG A 127 -18.49 -8.50 -0.69
C ARG A 127 -19.10 -8.76 0.68
N VAL A 128 -20.14 -9.58 0.73
CA VAL A 128 -20.70 -10.08 1.99
C VAL A 128 -19.60 -10.83 2.74
N GLN A 129 -19.26 -10.39 3.95
CA GLN A 129 -18.33 -11.12 4.82
C GLN A 129 -18.85 -12.56 4.92
N ARG A 130 -18.11 -13.53 4.37
CA ARG A 130 -18.42 -14.94 4.58
C ARG A 130 -18.24 -15.21 6.07
N GLY A 131 -19.36 -15.39 6.78
CA GLY A 131 -19.33 -16.04 8.08
C GLY A 131 -18.60 -17.39 7.95
N PRO A 132 -17.98 -17.89 9.03
CA PRO A 132 -17.36 -19.21 9.01
C PRO A 132 -18.38 -20.22 8.48
N PRO A 133 -17.99 -21.14 7.58
CA PRO A 133 -18.92 -22.05 6.95
C PRO A 133 -19.75 -22.74 8.03
N PRO A 134 -21.09 -22.79 7.90
CA PRO A 134 -21.91 -23.47 8.89
C PRO A 134 -21.39 -24.90 8.99
N ARG A 135 -20.90 -25.28 10.17
CA ARG A 135 -20.58 -26.67 10.48
C ARG A 135 -21.83 -27.48 10.19
N SER A 136 -21.82 -28.20 9.07
CA SER A 136 -22.91 -29.08 8.70
C SER A 136 -22.96 -30.18 9.77
N HIS A 137 -23.92 -30.06 10.68
CA HIS A 137 -24.38 -31.18 11.48
C HIS A 137 -25.00 -32.18 10.51
N ALA A 138 -24.16 -33.07 9.97
CA ALA A 138 -24.62 -34.23 9.24
C ALA A 138 -25.48 -35.06 10.21
N LYS A 139 -26.80 -35.02 9.99
CA LYS A 139 -27.75 -35.90 10.67
C LYS A 139 -27.39 -37.34 10.34
N ALA A 140 -26.79 -38.03 11.31
CA ALA A 140 -26.60 -39.47 11.25
C ALA A 140 -27.98 -40.17 11.24
N LYS A 141 -28.43 -40.60 10.06
CA LYS A 141 -29.43 -41.66 9.92
C LYS A 141 -28.69 -42.98 9.79
N GLY A 142 -28.78 -43.79 10.84
CA GLY A 142 -28.13 -45.10 10.89
C GLY A 142 -28.72 -46.09 9.89
N LYS A 143 -27.89 -47.08 9.52
CA LYS A 143 -28.29 -48.46 9.29
C LYS A 143 -27.09 -49.36 9.64
N ALA A 144 -27.36 -50.34 10.48
CA ALA A 144 -26.43 -51.37 10.91
C ALA A 144 -26.21 -52.41 9.80
N ALA A 145 -24.98 -52.91 9.67
CA ALA A 145 -24.69 -54.27 9.23
C ALA A 145 -23.34 -54.70 9.81
N ARG A 146 -23.30 -55.95 10.29
CA ARG A 146 -22.25 -56.59 11.09
C ARG A 146 -21.25 -57.30 10.18
N HIS A 147 -20.00 -57.47 10.63
CA HIS A 147 -19.08 -58.63 10.49
C HIS A 147 -17.67 -58.13 10.91
N ALA A 148 -17.13 -58.47 12.09
CA ALA A 148 -16.48 -59.74 12.50
C ALA A 148 -14.98 -59.87 12.09
N TRP A 149 -14.11 -59.47 13.02
CA TRP A 149 -12.83 -60.07 13.46
C TRP A 149 -11.69 -60.34 12.45
N SER A 150 -10.54 -59.67 12.62
CA SER A 150 -9.26 -60.35 12.93
C SER A 150 -8.20 -59.36 13.44
N ALA A 151 -7.52 -59.76 14.51
CA ALA A 151 -6.29 -59.16 15.02
C ALA A 151 -5.11 -59.38 14.05
N HIS A 152 -4.16 -58.44 13.98
CA HIS A 152 -2.69 -58.62 13.95
C HIS A 152 -2.00 -57.24 13.84
N SER A 153 -1.02 -56.99 14.70
CA SER A 153 0.01 -55.93 14.61
C SER A 153 1.28 -56.47 13.91
N PRO A 154 2.37 -55.71 13.69
CA PRO A 154 2.53 -54.40 13.04
C PRO A 154 3.63 -54.40 11.92
N THR A 155 3.74 -53.28 11.16
CA THR A 155 4.87 -52.82 10.26
C THR A 155 4.97 -53.43 8.83
N PRO A 156 5.75 -52.85 7.87
CA PRO A 156 5.87 -51.44 7.43
C PRO A 156 5.95 -51.29 5.89
N SER A 157 5.05 -50.56 5.21
CA SER A 157 5.30 -49.93 3.89
C SER A 157 4.00 -49.37 3.27
N GLU A 158 4.15 -48.37 2.40
CA GLU A 158 3.15 -47.76 1.50
C GLU A 158 2.32 -46.59 2.07
N VAL A 159 2.93 -45.41 2.04
CA VAL A 159 2.22 -44.12 1.95
C VAL A 159 2.51 -43.54 0.56
N GLU A 160 1.98 -44.19 -0.47
CA GLU A 160 1.63 -43.52 -1.74
C GLU A 160 0.11 -43.33 -1.75
N LYS A 161 -0.33 -42.13 -1.38
CA LYS A 161 -1.60 -41.58 -1.85
C LYS A 161 -1.50 -40.07 -1.84
N GLY A 162 -0.97 -39.54 -2.93
CA GLY A 162 -1.06 -38.11 -3.24
C GLY A 162 -2.53 -37.71 -3.27
N SER A 163 -2.93 -36.89 -2.30
CA SER A 163 -4.20 -36.17 -2.35
C SER A 163 -4.06 -35.01 -3.32
N ASP A 164 -4.98 -34.95 -4.27
CA ASP A 164 -5.05 -34.03 -5.41
C ASP A 164 -5.09 -32.53 -5.03
N GLU A 165 -3.96 -31.95 -4.63
CA GLU A 165 -3.81 -30.49 -4.56
C GLU A 165 -3.92 -29.83 -5.96
N LEU A 166 -3.64 -30.59 -7.02
CA LEU A 166 -3.78 -30.11 -8.40
C LEU A 166 -5.26 -29.93 -8.80
N SER A 167 -6.18 -30.71 -8.24
CA SER A 167 -7.61 -30.57 -8.55
C SER A 167 -8.24 -29.32 -7.93
N VAL A 168 -7.74 -28.88 -6.77
CA VAL A 168 -8.16 -27.63 -6.12
C VAL A 168 -7.63 -26.41 -6.89
N LEU A 169 -6.39 -26.48 -7.38
CA LEU A 169 -5.80 -25.46 -8.24
C LEU A 169 -6.49 -25.40 -9.62
N SER A 170 -6.87 -26.53 -10.21
CA SER A 170 -7.62 -26.57 -11.47
C SER A 170 -9.08 -26.09 -11.31
N SER A 171 -9.70 -26.32 -10.14
CA SER A 171 -11.04 -25.79 -9.84
C SER A 171 -11.03 -24.28 -9.61
N ALA A 172 -9.97 -23.75 -8.98
CA ALA A 172 -9.74 -22.30 -8.87
C ALA A 172 -9.48 -21.67 -10.26
N SER A 173 -8.69 -22.34 -11.10
CA SER A 173 -8.38 -21.88 -12.46
C SER A 173 -9.57 -21.94 -13.41
N ALA A 174 -10.45 -22.95 -13.31
CA ALA A 174 -11.67 -23.03 -14.11
C ALA A 174 -12.72 -21.99 -13.67
N SER A 175 -12.77 -21.65 -12.38
CA SER A 175 -13.62 -20.55 -11.89
C SER A 175 -13.12 -19.16 -12.31
N ASN A 176 -11.84 -19.02 -12.68
CA ASN A 176 -11.27 -17.76 -13.14
C ASN A 176 -11.77 -17.36 -14.54
N HIS A 177 -12.14 -18.32 -15.39
CA HIS A 177 -12.56 -18.01 -16.77
C HIS A 177 -13.99 -17.43 -16.83
N ASP A 178 -14.87 -17.84 -15.91
CA ASP A 178 -16.24 -17.30 -15.78
C ASP A 178 -16.29 -16.01 -14.91
N SER A 179 -15.27 -15.80 -14.07
CA SER A 179 -15.17 -14.64 -13.17
C SER A 179 -14.83 -13.33 -13.87
N VAL A 180 -14.20 -13.39 -15.05
CA VAL A 180 -13.94 -12.22 -15.92
C VAL A 180 -15.23 -11.74 -16.60
N ALA A 181 -16.20 -12.64 -16.83
CA ALA A 181 -17.47 -12.31 -17.48
C ALA A 181 -18.45 -11.55 -16.58
N GLY A 182 -18.28 -11.63 -15.24
CA GLY A 182 -19.16 -11.01 -14.24
C GLY A 182 -18.58 -9.81 -13.45
N GLY A 183 -17.29 -9.49 -13.62
CA GLY A 183 -16.69 -8.18 -13.31
C GLY A 183 -16.99 -7.53 -11.94
N ASN A 184 -16.90 -8.24 -10.81
CA ASN A 184 -17.02 -7.59 -9.49
C ASN A 184 -15.67 -7.00 -9.02
N LEU A 185 -15.56 -5.66 -8.98
CA LEU A 185 -14.39 -4.90 -8.49
C LEU A 185 -13.97 -5.35 -7.09
N TYR A 186 -14.90 -5.56 -6.17
CA TYR A 186 -14.59 -5.94 -4.79
C TYR A 186 -13.89 -7.30 -4.68
N ARG A 187 -14.05 -8.19 -5.67
CA ARG A 187 -13.28 -9.45 -5.72
C ARG A 187 -11.87 -9.23 -6.26
N ILE A 188 -11.71 -8.36 -7.26
CA ILE A 188 -10.39 -7.98 -7.79
C ILE A 188 -9.58 -7.27 -6.71
N VAL A 189 -10.19 -6.38 -5.94
CA VAL A 189 -9.57 -5.66 -4.82
C VAL A 189 -9.21 -6.60 -3.65
N ASP A 190 -9.96 -7.68 -3.43
CA ASP A 190 -9.61 -8.68 -2.39
C ASP A 190 -8.37 -9.50 -2.76
N ASP A 191 -8.24 -9.85 -4.05
CA ASP A 191 -7.15 -10.67 -4.55
C ASP A 191 -5.88 -9.85 -4.88
N THR A 192 -5.98 -8.52 -4.88
CA THR A 192 -4.87 -7.63 -5.27
C THR A 192 -4.59 -6.56 -4.21
N TRP A 193 -3.30 -6.31 -3.94
CA TRP A 193 -2.89 -5.28 -2.98
C TRP A 193 -3.32 -3.87 -3.42
N HIS A 194 -3.26 -3.58 -4.72
CA HIS A 194 -3.65 -2.31 -5.30
C HIS A 194 -4.34 -2.55 -6.64
N TYR A 195 -5.54 -2.00 -6.79
CA TYR A 195 -6.26 -1.99 -8.05
C TYR A 195 -5.86 -0.76 -8.86
N THR A 196 -5.44 -0.98 -10.11
CA THR A 196 -5.18 0.10 -11.07
C THR A 196 -5.92 -0.11 -12.38
N THR A 197 -6.52 0.95 -12.89
CA THR A 197 -7.15 0.95 -14.22
C THR A 197 -6.96 2.29 -14.89
N VAL A 198 -6.87 2.25 -16.22
CA VAL A 198 -6.99 3.43 -17.07
C VAL A 198 -7.93 3.02 -18.20
N ASP A 199 -8.99 3.77 -18.40
CA ASP A 199 -9.99 3.53 -19.44
C ASP A 199 -10.19 4.82 -20.24
N PHE A 200 -10.20 4.69 -21.56
CA PHE A 200 -10.35 5.81 -22.49
C PHE A 200 -11.65 5.64 -23.26
N GLY A 201 -12.59 6.57 -23.07
CA GLY A 201 -13.79 6.68 -23.87
C GLY A 201 -13.64 7.72 -24.97
N TRP A 202 -14.72 7.94 -25.72
CA TRP A 202 -14.75 9.02 -26.72
C TRP A 202 -14.83 10.39 -26.06
N SER A 203 -15.59 10.50 -24.96
CA SER A 203 -15.86 11.75 -24.23
C SER A 203 -15.32 11.74 -22.80
N TYR A 204 -14.52 10.73 -22.42
CA TYR A 204 -13.94 10.64 -21.08
C TYR A 204 -12.56 9.96 -21.00
N VAL A 205 -11.81 10.27 -19.95
CA VAL A 205 -10.65 9.51 -19.47
C VAL A 205 -10.89 9.14 -18.02
N CYS A 206 -10.83 7.85 -17.70
CA CYS A 206 -11.00 7.34 -16.34
C CYS A 206 -9.69 6.76 -15.83
N ILE A 207 -9.33 7.13 -14.60
CA ILE A 207 -8.16 6.65 -13.88
C ILE A 207 -8.67 6.04 -12.56
N GLY A 208 -8.32 4.80 -12.30
CA GLY A 208 -8.66 4.14 -11.04
C GLY A 208 -7.41 3.78 -10.25
N TYR A 209 -7.39 4.21 -8.99
CA TYR A 209 -6.39 3.86 -8.00
C TYR A 209 -7.01 3.77 -6.61
N ASN A 210 -7.62 2.63 -6.28
CA ASN A 210 -8.52 2.43 -5.12
C ASN A 210 -9.77 3.34 -5.08
N SER A 211 -9.79 4.43 -5.84
CA SER A 211 -10.90 5.33 -6.15
C SER A 211 -10.88 5.64 -7.64
N LEU A 212 -12.02 5.98 -8.23
CA LEU A 212 -12.11 6.29 -9.67
C LEU A 212 -12.20 7.79 -9.88
N TYR A 213 -11.44 8.31 -10.83
CA TYR A 213 -11.45 9.69 -11.27
C TYR A 213 -11.69 9.73 -12.77
N VAL A 214 -12.74 10.43 -13.20
CA VAL A 214 -13.12 10.54 -14.60
C VAL A 214 -13.06 12.00 -15.02
N LEU A 215 -12.35 12.29 -16.10
CA LEU A 215 -12.35 13.59 -16.76
C LEU A 215 -13.21 13.49 -18.02
N CYS A 216 -14.19 14.38 -18.16
CA CYS A 216 -15.14 14.43 -19.26
C CYS A 216 -14.88 15.61 -20.19
N GLU A 217 -15.38 15.52 -21.43
CA GLU A 217 -15.19 16.52 -22.49
C GLU A 217 -15.77 17.90 -22.14
N ASP A 218 -16.83 17.94 -21.32
CA ASP A 218 -17.53 19.16 -20.89
C ASP A 218 -16.90 19.83 -19.65
N ASN A 219 -15.59 19.64 -19.43
CA ASN A 219 -14.86 20.13 -18.25
C ASN A 219 -15.44 19.61 -16.92
N THR A 220 -16.07 18.43 -16.92
CA THR A 220 -16.53 17.76 -15.69
C THR A 220 -15.48 16.78 -15.19
N VAL A 221 -15.20 16.84 -13.89
CA VAL A 221 -14.42 15.84 -13.18
C VAL A 221 -15.36 15.07 -12.26
N ILE A 222 -15.36 13.74 -12.37
CA ILE A 222 -16.16 12.86 -11.53
C ILE A 222 -15.24 12.05 -10.64
N SER A 223 -15.38 12.17 -9.32
CA SER A 223 -14.70 11.33 -8.36
C SER A 223 -15.66 10.32 -7.73
N ILE A 224 -15.25 9.07 -7.66
CA ILE A 224 -16.03 7.98 -7.08
C ILE A 224 -15.21 7.30 -6.00
N ASN A 225 -15.74 7.32 -4.79
CA ASN A 225 -15.11 6.75 -3.61
C ASN A 225 -15.94 5.58 -3.09
N GLU A 226 -15.33 4.40 -3.07
CA GLU A 226 -15.94 3.17 -2.55
C GLU A 226 -16.05 3.19 -1.02
N ASP A 227 -16.96 2.38 -0.48
CA ASP A 227 -17.09 2.20 0.96
C ASP A 227 -15.98 1.28 1.48
N PRO A 228 -15.07 1.74 2.37
CA PRO A 228 -14.18 0.82 3.07
C PRO A 228 -14.94 -0.08 4.06
N PHE A 229 -16.13 0.31 4.51
CA PHE A 229 -16.91 -0.37 5.56
C PHE A 229 -18.40 -0.55 5.19
N PRO A 230 -18.72 -1.27 4.10
CA PRO A 230 -20.08 -1.38 3.54
C PRO A 230 -21.15 -1.95 4.48
N TYR A 231 -20.76 -2.69 5.53
CA TYR A 231 -21.67 -3.32 6.51
C TYR A 231 -21.72 -2.61 7.85
N ALA A 232 -21.10 -1.42 7.98
CA ALA A 232 -21.15 -0.68 9.24
C ALA A 232 -22.51 -0.02 9.50
N GLU A 233 -23.38 0.10 8.48
CA GLU A 233 -24.74 0.68 8.58
C GLU A 233 -24.77 2.03 9.32
N GLY A 234 -23.74 2.86 9.13
CA GLY A 234 -23.61 4.17 9.77
C GLY A 234 -23.12 4.15 11.23
N ARG A 235 -22.83 2.98 11.80
CA ARG A 235 -22.21 2.82 13.13
C ARG A 235 -20.73 2.50 12.97
N LEU A 236 -19.94 3.54 12.71
CA LEU A 236 -18.50 3.41 12.57
C LEU A 236 -17.83 3.43 13.94
N ASP A 237 -16.94 2.47 14.19
CA ASP A 237 -16.02 2.47 15.34
C ASP A 237 -15.05 3.67 15.26
N GLU A 238 -14.45 4.09 16.37
CA GLU A 238 -13.53 5.22 16.40
C GLU A 238 -12.36 5.05 15.42
N LEU A 239 -11.84 3.81 15.32
CA LEU A 239 -10.80 3.48 14.34
C LEU A 239 -11.30 3.62 12.90
N GLN A 240 -12.52 3.16 12.62
CA GLN A 240 -13.12 3.24 11.28
C GLN A 240 -13.41 4.68 10.87
N GLN A 241 -13.89 5.51 11.80
CA GLN A 241 -14.08 6.95 11.58
C GLN A 241 -12.75 7.63 11.26
N ARG A 242 -11.68 7.32 12.00
CA ARG A 242 -10.36 7.86 11.73
C ARG A 242 -9.85 7.44 10.35
N ILE A 243 -10.02 6.17 9.98
CA ILE A 243 -9.63 5.70 8.64
C ILE A 243 -10.40 6.46 7.56
N LEU A 244 -11.71 6.64 7.71
CA LEU A 244 -12.53 7.38 6.75
C LEU A 244 -12.12 8.86 6.65
N GLN A 245 -11.83 9.51 7.77
CA GLN A 245 -11.34 10.89 7.79
C GLN A 245 -10.00 11.02 7.07
N GLU A 246 -9.07 10.07 7.26
CA GLU A 246 -7.78 10.09 6.57
C GLU A 246 -7.90 9.80 5.07
N THR A 247 -8.78 8.88 4.66
CA THR A 247 -9.01 8.61 3.22
C THR A 247 -9.68 9.78 2.52
N GLN A 248 -10.61 10.48 3.18
CA GLN A 248 -11.30 11.65 2.63
C GLN A 248 -10.51 12.94 2.78
N ARG A 249 -9.41 12.97 3.54
CA ARG A 249 -8.66 14.19 3.85
C ARG A 249 -8.21 14.94 2.61
N ASN A 250 -7.75 14.24 1.56
CA ASN A 250 -7.32 14.89 0.32
C ASN A 250 -8.49 15.61 -0.35
N LEU A 251 -9.62 14.91 -0.50
CA LEU A 251 -10.84 15.44 -1.08
C LEU A 251 -11.35 16.68 -0.32
N VAL A 252 -11.38 16.61 1.01
CA VAL A 252 -11.80 17.73 1.87
C VAL A 252 -10.84 18.92 1.73
N ASN A 253 -9.53 18.67 1.63
CA ASN A 253 -8.54 19.73 1.41
C ASN A 253 -8.70 20.38 0.04
N VAL A 254 -8.95 19.60 -1.02
CA VAL A 254 -9.22 20.12 -2.37
C VAL A 254 -10.50 20.94 -2.37
N PHE A 255 -11.58 20.45 -1.77
CA PHE A 255 -12.83 21.19 -1.63
C PHE A 255 -12.64 22.52 -0.90
N ARG A 256 -11.95 22.51 0.24
CA ARG A 256 -11.61 23.75 0.96
C ARG A 256 -10.71 24.67 0.14
N SER A 257 -9.82 24.12 -0.67
CA SER A 257 -8.89 24.91 -1.50
C SER A 257 -9.57 25.66 -2.63
N LEU A 258 -10.79 25.25 -3.00
CA LEU A 258 -11.65 25.93 -3.97
C LEU A 258 -12.38 27.13 -3.37
N SER A 259 -12.40 27.30 -2.05
CA SER A 259 -12.93 28.51 -1.41
C SER A 259 -11.88 29.63 -1.38
N ARG A 260 -12.31 30.87 -1.61
CA ARG A 260 -11.50 32.08 -1.42
C ARG A 260 -11.42 32.55 0.04
N VAL A 261 -12.24 31.96 0.93
CA VAL A 261 -12.24 32.29 2.36
C VAL A 261 -10.89 31.88 2.98
N ASP A 262 -10.28 32.82 3.72
CA ASP A 262 -8.99 32.64 4.40
C ASP A 262 -7.81 32.22 3.49
N GLU A 263 -7.89 32.50 2.18
CA GLU A 263 -6.85 32.07 1.22
C GLU A 263 -5.45 32.55 1.63
N ALA A 264 -5.29 33.83 1.94
CA ALA A 264 -4.01 34.41 2.33
C ALA A 264 -3.43 33.78 3.60
N ALA A 265 -4.27 33.52 4.61
CA ALA A 265 -3.85 32.86 5.85
C ALA A 265 -3.43 31.41 5.60
N ARG A 266 -4.17 30.68 4.76
CA ARG A 266 -3.88 29.29 4.38
C ARG A 266 -2.57 29.18 3.61
N MET A 267 -2.34 30.08 2.64
CA MET A 267 -1.10 30.13 1.88
C MET A 267 0.10 30.48 2.76
N ALA A 268 -0.06 31.34 3.76
CA ALA A 268 1.01 31.68 4.70
C ALA A 268 1.43 30.48 5.58
N HIS A 269 0.46 29.65 6.01
CA HIS A 269 0.75 28.48 6.84
C HIS A 269 1.25 27.28 6.02
N ASN A 270 0.91 27.21 4.73
CA ASN A 270 1.08 26.03 3.90
C ASN A 270 1.44 26.35 2.43
N PRO A 271 2.51 27.16 2.18
CA PRO A 271 2.78 27.77 0.87
C PRO A 271 3.14 26.78 -0.23
N MET A 272 3.68 25.63 0.13
CA MET A 272 4.10 24.59 -0.81
C MET A 272 2.99 23.60 -1.18
N THR A 273 1.84 23.66 -0.47
CA THR A 273 0.89 22.54 -0.44
C THR A 273 -0.36 22.73 -1.28
N LEU A 274 -0.72 23.98 -1.55
CA LEU A 274 -1.96 24.31 -2.21
C LEU A 274 -1.67 25.50 -3.11
N LEU A 275 -1.29 25.25 -4.37
CA LEU A 275 -1.55 26.27 -5.37
C LEU A 275 -3.07 26.39 -5.42
N PRO A 276 -3.63 27.59 -5.28
CA PRO A 276 -5.07 27.73 -5.31
C PRO A 276 -5.51 27.40 -6.73
N LEU A 277 -6.39 26.41 -6.84
CA LEU A 277 -6.99 25.96 -8.09
C LEU A 277 -7.65 27.09 -8.89
N ARG A 278 -7.97 28.21 -8.21
CA ARG A 278 -8.65 29.39 -8.73
C ARG A 278 -7.74 30.63 -8.83
N THR A 279 -6.45 30.54 -8.48
CA THR A 279 -5.56 31.71 -8.45
C THR A 279 -4.75 31.83 -9.73
N ARG A 280 -4.98 32.93 -10.43
CA ARG A 280 -4.35 33.28 -11.70
C ARG A 280 -2.86 33.55 -11.49
N LEU A 281 -2.00 32.88 -12.27
CA LEU A 281 -0.63 33.35 -12.45
C LEU A 281 -0.63 34.33 -13.63
N GLY A 282 -0.32 35.59 -13.37
CA GLY A 282 -0.23 36.63 -14.39
C GLY A 282 -1.47 37.53 -14.46
N ASP A 283 -1.23 38.84 -14.63
CA ASP A 283 -2.26 39.88 -14.70
C ASP A 283 -2.60 40.27 -16.16
N THR A 284 -1.93 39.66 -17.15
CA THR A 284 -2.07 40.05 -18.56
C THR A 284 -3.05 39.14 -19.31
N PRO A 285 -3.96 39.69 -20.14
CA PRO A 285 -5.01 38.94 -20.83
C PRO A 285 -4.47 37.90 -21.84
N GLU A 286 -3.25 38.10 -22.36
CA GLU A 286 -2.57 37.16 -23.26
C GLU A 286 -2.03 35.93 -22.52
N GLU A 287 -1.61 36.09 -21.26
CA GLU A 287 -1.18 35.00 -20.38
C GLU A 287 -2.37 34.23 -19.81
N THR A 288 -3.53 34.90 -19.62
CA THR A 288 -4.77 34.28 -19.09
C THR A 288 -5.58 33.51 -20.14
N ALA A 289 -5.41 33.77 -21.44
CA ALA A 289 -6.18 33.11 -22.50
C ALA A 289 -5.96 31.58 -22.58
N HIS A 290 -4.86 31.08 -22.01
CA HIS A 290 -4.56 29.65 -21.95
C HIS A 290 -4.95 29.00 -20.61
N HIS A 291 -5.43 29.75 -19.62
CA HIS A 291 -5.73 29.24 -18.27
C HIS A 291 -7.14 28.66 -18.11
N GLU A 292 -8.13 29.23 -18.79
CA GLU A 292 -9.53 28.80 -18.74
C GLU A 292 -9.80 27.31 -19.08
N PRO A 293 -9.07 26.65 -20.02
CA PRO A 293 -9.21 25.21 -20.26
C PRO A 293 -8.40 24.31 -19.32
N ASP A 294 -7.58 24.87 -18.41
CA ASP A 294 -6.60 24.08 -17.62
C ASP A 294 -7.17 23.58 -16.28
N THR A 295 -8.21 24.24 -15.78
CA THR A 295 -8.84 23.99 -14.48
C THR A 295 -9.29 22.55 -14.22
N PRO A 296 -10.02 21.85 -15.11
CA PRO A 296 -10.48 20.48 -14.82
C PRO A 296 -9.31 19.46 -14.81
N GLY A 297 -8.29 19.67 -15.64
CA GLY A 297 -7.08 18.83 -15.64
C GLY A 297 -6.25 19.02 -14.36
N LEU A 298 -6.17 20.26 -13.85
CA LEU A 298 -5.55 20.55 -12.57
C LEU A 298 -6.35 19.96 -11.40
N LEU A 299 -7.68 20.07 -11.41
CA LEU A 299 -8.53 19.43 -10.40
C LEU A 299 -8.31 17.92 -10.38
N LEU A 300 -8.30 17.26 -11.54
CA LEU A 300 -7.98 15.83 -11.64
C LEU A 300 -6.62 15.51 -11.01
N TYR A 301 -5.61 16.34 -11.28
CA TYR A 301 -4.28 16.20 -10.68
C TYR A 301 -4.31 16.30 -9.15
N TYR A 302 -4.98 17.29 -8.56
CA TYR A 302 -5.05 17.44 -7.10
C TYR A 302 -5.92 16.38 -6.41
N LEU A 303 -6.94 15.86 -7.08
CA LEU A 303 -7.71 14.73 -6.56
C LEU A 303 -6.88 13.44 -6.59
N PHE A 304 -6.13 13.22 -7.66
CA PHE A 304 -5.26 12.06 -7.82
C PHE A 304 -4.04 12.11 -6.89
N GLU A 305 -3.38 13.26 -6.77
CA GLU A 305 -2.24 13.45 -5.88
C GLU A 305 -2.71 13.68 -4.44
N ASN A 306 -2.43 12.73 -3.55
CA ASN A 306 -2.57 12.99 -2.12
C ASN A 306 -1.37 13.80 -1.63
N PHE A 307 -1.51 15.13 -1.71
CA PHE A 307 -0.42 16.07 -1.46
C PHE A 307 0.27 15.86 -0.10
N HIS A 308 -0.48 15.50 0.95
CA HIS A 308 0.13 15.26 2.26
C HIS A 308 1.11 14.08 2.23
N ASN A 309 0.79 13.03 1.48
CA ASN A 309 1.71 11.90 1.31
C ASN A 309 2.95 12.35 0.52
N SER A 310 2.78 13.05 -0.60
CA SER A 310 3.88 13.61 -1.39
C SER A 310 4.80 14.51 -0.55
N TYR A 311 4.22 15.39 0.29
CA TYR A 311 4.99 16.28 1.15
C TYR A 311 5.76 15.53 2.24
N THR A 312 5.14 14.50 2.85
CA THR A 312 5.87 13.66 3.81
C THR A 312 7.04 12.92 3.17
N LEU A 313 6.95 12.55 1.89
CA LEU A 313 8.04 11.93 1.14
C LEU A 313 9.19 12.91 0.87
N VAL A 314 8.88 14.18 0.58
CA VAL A 314 9.91 15.19 0.25
C VAL A 314 10.56 15.80 1.50
N THR A 315 9.84 15.90 2.62
CA THR A 315 10.29 16.67 3.79
C THR A 315 10.75 15.84 4.98
N ARG A 316 10.35 14.57 5.10
CA ARG A 316 10.79 13.75 6.23
C ARG A 316 12.18 13.19 5.97
N LYS A 317 13.15 13.70 6.73
CA LYS A 317 14.54 13.20 6.77
C LYS A 317 14.63 11.75 7.30
N GLU A 318 13.62 11.29 8.02
CA GLU A 318 13.57 9.95 8.61
C GLU A 318 12.18 9.34 8.41
N SER A 319 12.08 8.33 7.53
CA SER A 319 10.85 7.54 7.42
C SER A 319 10.68 6.62 8.63
N ARG A 320 9.44 6.15 8.83
CA ARG A 320 9.12 5.12 9.82
C ARG A 320 10.03 3.89 9.70
N TYR A 321 10.29 3.44 8.46
CA TYR A 321 11.12 2.26 8.20
C TYR A 321 12.59 2.51 8.51
N GLY A 322 13.10 3.72 8.26
CA GLY A 322 14.46 4.10 8.60
C GLY A 322 14.73 4.05 10.11
N VAL A 323 13.81 4.58 10.91
CA VAL A 323 13.89 4.53 12.38
C VAL A 323 13.83 3.08 12.87
N GLU A 324 12.87 2.29 12.37
CA GLU A 324 12.70 0.91 12.78
C GLU A 324 13.91 0.02 12.41
N LEU A 325 14.49 0.19 11.21
CA LEU A 325 15.69 -0.53 10.80
C LEU A 325 16.91 -0.16 11.66
N ASN A 326 17.03 1.10 12.09
CA ASN A 326 18.09 1.54 12.99
C ASN A 326 17.91 0.97 14.41
N GLU A 327 16.68 0.89 14.91
CA GLU A 327 16.36 0.24 16.18
C GLU A 327 16.68 -1.25 16.13
N LEU A 328 16.26 -1.95 15.06
CA LEU A 328 16.58 -3.36 14.85
C LEU A 328 18.09 -3.59 14.76
N ARG A 329 18.83 -2.70 14.09
CA ARG A 329 20.30 -2.75 14.06
C ARG A 329 20.88 -2.69 15.47
N ALA A 330 20.43 -1.73 16.29
CA ALA A 330 20.90 -1.59 17.67
C ALA A 330 20.57 -2.83 18.52
N GLN A 331 19.38 -3.39 18.35
CA GLN A 331 18.95 -4.61 19.04
C GLN A 331 19.79 -5.84 18.63
N MET A 332 20.13 -6.00 17.34
CA MET A 332 20.99 -7.08 16.86
C MET A 332 22.41 -6.99 17.44
N PHE A 333 22.96 -5.78 17.56
CA PHE A 333 24.27 -5.59 18.21
C PHE A 333 24.26 -5.93 19.70
N ALA A 334 23.16 -5.64 20.40
CA ALA A 334 23.02 -5.99 21.81
C ALA A 334 22.80 -7.49 22.02
N LYS A 335 21.93 -8.11 21.21
CA LYS A 335 21.60 -9.52 21.27
C LYS A 335 21.15 -10.03 19.89
N PRO A 336 22.00 -10.76 19.16
CA PRO A 336 21.64 -11.31 17.86
C PRO A 336 20.73 -12.52 18.05
N GLU A 337 19.51 -12.42 17.53
CA GLU A 337 18.49 -13.46 17.57
C GLU A 337 17.88 -13.67 16.19
N LEU A 338 17.35 -14.88 15.94
CA LEU A 338 16.67 -15.21 14.69
C LEU A 338 15.33 -14.47 14.52
N CYS A 339 14.67 -14.07 15.61
CA CYS A 339 13.39 -13.35 15.59
C CYS A 339 13.49 -12.00 14.85
N HIS A 340 14.68 -11.37 14.87
CA HIS A 340 14.94 -10.13 14.14
C HIS A 340 14.84 -10.32 12.62
N ILE A 341 15.15 -11.52 12.12
CA ILE A 341 15.02 -11.84 10.69
C ILE A 341 13.55 -11.91 10.28
N ASP A 342 12.67 -12.46 11.13
CA ASP A 342 11.23 -12.50 10.86
C ASP A 342 10.64 -11.09 10.75
N ARG A 343 11.11 -10.17 11.62
CA ARG A 343 10.71 -8.75 11.51
C ARG A 343 11.29 -8.08 10.27
N LEU A 344 12.57 -8.32 9.94
CA LEU A 344 13.18 -7.81 8.70
C LEU A 344 12.49 -8.35 7.43
N ASP A 345 12.01 -9.59 7.44
CA ASP A 345 11.23 -10.18 6.35
C ASP A 345 9.86 -9.51 6.22
N SER A 346 9.19 -9.27 7.35
CA SER A 346 7.91 -8.53 7.38
C SER A 346 8.08 -7.11 6.81
N ILE A 347 9.12 -6.39 7.24
CA ILE A 347 9.47 -5.07 6.69
C ILE A 347 9.79 -5.18 5.18
N GLY A 348 10.51 -6.22 4.75
CA GLY A 348 10.78 -6.47 3.34
C GLY A 348 9.50 -6.67 2.51
N LYS A 349 8.50 -7.38 3.04
CA LYS A 349 7.19 -7.54 2.42
C LYS A 349 6.44 -6.21 2.34
N GLU A 350 6.41 -5.44 3.43
CA GLU A 350 5.78 -4.10 3.49
C GLU A 350 6.43 -3.13 2.48
N LEU A 351 7.76 -3.04 2.45
CA LEU A 351 8.51 -2.24 1.48
C LEU A 351 8.28 -2.70 0.04
N GLY A 352 8.19 -4.02 -0.20
CA GLY A 352 7.89 -4.57 -1.51
C GLY A 352 6.46 -4.29 -2.00
N VAL A 353 5.48 -4.19 -1.09
CA VAL A 353 4.13 -3.71 -1.41
C VAL A 353 4.19 -2.21 -1.75
N LEU A 354 4.88 -1.42 -0.93
CA LEU A 354 5.03 0.02 -1.13
C LEU A 354 5.78 0.38 -2.42
N GLY A 355 6.81 -0.37 -2.80
CA GLY A 355 7.51 -0.19 -4.09
C GLY A 355 6.57 -0.44 -5.28
N ARG A 356 5.78 -1.52 -5.24
CA ARG A 356 4.78 -1.83 -6.27
C ARG A 356 3.67 -0.78 -6.34
N HIS A 357 3.30 -0.20 -5.19
CA HIS A 357 2.34 0.89 -5.09
C HIS A 357 2.79 2.10 -5.92
N TYR A 358 4.00 2.61 -5.70
CA TYR A 358 4.56 3.75 -6.44
C TYR A 358 4.87 3.44 -7.91
N GLN A 359 5.35 2.23 -8.22
CA GLN A 359 5.52 1.81 -9.62
C GLN A 359 4.18 1.80 -10.38
N SER A 360 3.08 1.46 -9.70
CA SER A 360 1.74 1.49 -10.31
C SER A 360 1.28 2.93 -10.55
N TYR A 361 1.59 3.87 -9.66
CA TYR A 361 1.39 5.31 -9.90
C TYR A 361 2.13 5.79 -11.14
N MET A 362 3.42 5.46 -11.29
CA MET A 362 4.20 5.85 -12.46
C MET A 362 3.58 5.32 -13.76
N ARG A 363 3.15 4.04 -13.78
CA ARG A 363 2.49 3.46 -14.95
C ARG A 363 1.18 4.14 -15.32
N ILE A 364 0.40 4.58 -14.32
CA ILE A 364 -0.81 5.37 -14.56
C ILE A 364 -0.44 6.71 -15.20
N ILE A 365 0.53 7.41 -14.61
CA ILE A 365 0.99 8.72 -15.11
C ILE A 365 1.52 8.59 -16.54
N ASP A 366 2.32 7.57 -16.84
CA ASP A 366 2.83 7.30 -18.19
C ASP A 366 1.69 7.12 -19.20
N ARG A 367 0.68 6.33 -18.87
CA ARG A 367 -0.49 6.10 -19.74
C ARG A 367 -1.32 7.35 -19.99
N ILE A 368 -1.43 8.22 -18.99
CA ILE A 368 -2.17 9.48 -19.09
C ILE A 368 -1.40 10.50 -19.94
N LEU A 369 -0.07 10.49 -19.87
CA LEU A 369 0.80 11.39 -20.63
C LEU A 369 1.00 10.94 -22.08
N GLU A 370 0.95 9.63 -22.35
CA GLU A 370 1.01 9.04 -23.68
C GLU A 370 -0.17 9.50 -24.56
N PRO A 371 0.09 10.13 -25.73
CA PRO A 371 -0.96 10.45 -26.69
C PRO A 371 -1.63 9.17 -27.19
N GLN A 372 -2.92 8.98 -26.88
CA GLN A 372 -3.67 7.83 -27.34
C GLN A 372 -4.22 8.09 -28.75
N THR A 373 -3.63 7.42 -29.74
CA THR A 373 -4.17 7.40 -31.11
C THR A 373 -5.29 6.38 -31.15
N ALA A 374 -6.48 6.77 -31.62
CA ALA A 374 -7.55 5.82 -31.86
C ALA A 374 -7.07 4.83 -32.93
N THR A 375 -6.68 3.61 -32.53
CA THR A 375 -6.41 2.55 -33.48
C THR A 375 -7.74 2.21 -34.17
N PRO A 376 -7.89 2.41 -35.49
CA PRO A 376 -9.09 2.00 -36.18
C PRO A 376 -9.06 0.47 -36.26
N ALA A 377 -9.64 -0.21 -35.28
CA ALA A 377 -10.02 -1.60 -35.47
C ALA A 377 -10.98 -1.66 -36.67
N PRO A 378 -10.83 -2.61 -37.61
CA PRO A 378 -11.67 -2.68 -38.78
C PRO A 378 -13.08 -3.06 -38.34
N THR A 379 -14.00 -2.10 -38.37
CA THR A 379 -15.44 -2.31 -38.16
C THR A 379 -16.00 -3.07 -39.37
N GLN A 380 -15.64 -4.34 -39.53
CA GLN A 380 -16.46 -5.31 -40.24
C GLN A 380 -17.31 -6.05 -39.20
N SER A 381 -18.45 -5.46 -38.87
CA SER A 381 -19.67 -6.25 -38.62
C SER A 381 -20.89 -5.34 -38.48
N SER A 382 -21.77 -5.50 -39.47
CA SER A 382 -23.23 -5.40 -39.32
C SER A 382 -23.83 -4.03 -39.04
N ARG A 383 -23.72 -3.12 -40.04
CA ARG A 383 -24.83 -2.20 -40.32
C ARG A 383 -25.69 -2.84 -41.40
N ASN A 384 -26.94 -3.10 -41.02
CA ASN A 384 -27.93 -3.83 -41.80
C ASN A 384 -28.17 -3.21 -43.17
N LEU A 385 -28.46 -4.12 -44.11
CA LEU A 385 -28.86 -3.89 -45.49
C LEU A 385 -30.04 -2.91 -45.56
N ASP A 386 -29.89 -1.83 -46.33
CA ASP A 386 -31.02 -1.18 -46.98
C ASP A 386 -30.69 -0.98 -48.46
N GLU A 387 -31.42 -1.74 -49.29
CA GLU A 387 -31.38 -1.72 -50.74
C GLU A 387 -32.03 -0.46 -51.28
N ARG A 388 -31.25 0.58 -51.60
CA ARG A 388 -31.58 1.46 -52.73
C ARG A 388 -30.43 2.38 -53.12
N SER A 389 -29.79 2.04 -54.23
CA SER A 389 -29.58 2.91 -55.40
C SER A 389 -28.26 2.57 -56.05
N GLU A 390 -28.34 1.74 -57.08
CA GLU A 390 -27.33 1.76 -58.15
C GLU A 390 -27.29 3.18 -58.73
N GLN A 391 -26.10 3.78 -58.80
CA GLN A 391 -25.55 4.46 -59.98
C GLN A 391 -24.17 5.04 -59.69
N ALA A 392 -23.29 4.90 -60.70
CA ALA A 392 -22.00 5.54 -60.89
C ALA A 392 -20.77 4.92 -60.20
N SER A 393 -20.26 3.86 -60.83
CA SER A 393 -18.83 3.56 -60.82
C SER A 393 -18.05 4.53 -61.74
N LEU A 394 -16.75 4.66 -61.43
CA LEU A 394 -15.65 5.17 -62.27
C LEU A 394 -15.35 6.67 -62.25
N ARG A 395 -14.55 7.12 -61.27
CA ARG A 395 -13.41 8.03 -61.52
C ARG A 395 -12.23 7.72 -60.59
N THR A 396 -11.24 7.05 -61.17
CA THR A 396 -9.88 6.90 -60.65
C THR A 396 -9.13 8.23 -60.79
N ILE A 397 -8.91 8.97 -59.71
CA ILE A 397 -7.91 10.05 -59.65
C ILE A 397 -7.27 10.04 -58.25
N ARG A 398 -5.97 9.71 -58.22
CA ARG A 398 -4.94 9.91 -57.15
C ARG A 398 -5.38 9.88 -55.68
N PRO A 399 -4.79 9.01 -54.82
CA PRO A 399 -4.82 9.27 -53.39
C PRO A 399 -3.92 10.47 -53.09
N LEU A 400 -4.55 11.62 -52.87
CA LEU A 400 -4.00 12.67 -52.02
C LEU A 400 -3.81 12.03 -50.63
N PRO A 401 -2.71 12.27 -49.89
CA PRO A 401 -2.67 11.88 -48.49
C PRO A 401 -3.68 12.77 -47.77
N THR A 402 -4.92 12.30 -47.66
CA THR A 402 -5.82 12.80 -46.65
C THR A 402 -5.12 12.45 -45.34
N GLU A 403 -4.55 13.47 -44.67
CA GLU A 403 -4.27 13.39 -43.25
C GLU A 403 -5.52 12.82 -42.62
N LYS A 404 -5.50 11.52 -42.30
CA LYS A 404 -6.47 10.97 -41.38
C LYS A 404 -6.20 11.74 -40.11
N GLN A 405 -7.07 12.70 -39.79
CA GLN A 405 -7.20 13.21 -38.44
C GLN A 405 -7.49 11.98 -37.59
N GLU A 406 -6.44 11.40 -37.03
CA GLU A 406 -6.53 10.43 -35.96
C GLU A 406 -7.20 11.19 -34.84
N THR A 407 -8.53 11.05 -34.71
CA THR A 407 -9.26 11.63 -33.59
C THR A 407 -8.69 10.97 -32.35
N PRO A 408 -8.00 11.72 -31.46
CA PRO A 408 -7.42 11.14 -30.27
C PRO A 408 -8.54 10.50 -29.44
N LEU A 409 -8.29 9.31 -28.91
CA LEU A 409 -9.25 8.66 -28.02
C LEU A 409 -9.11 9.28 -26.63
N GLY A 410 -10.21 9.78 -26.09
CA GLY A 410 -10.26 10.38 -24.76
C GLY A 410 -9.98 11.87 -24.74
N VAL A 411 -10.37 12.49 -23.63
CA VAL A 411 -10.16 13.90 -23.34
C VAL A 411 -8.68 14.14 -23.09
N SER A 412 -8.06 14.99 -23.90
CA SER A 412 -6.65 15.29 -23.75
C SER A 412 -6.43 16.17 -22.51
N LEU A 413 -5.49 15.80 -21.63
CA LEU A 413 -5.09 16.68 -20.54
C LEU A 413 -4.55 18.01 -21.06
N THR A 414 -4.85 19.08 -20.33
CA THR A 414 -4.30 20.40 -20.60
C THR A 414 -2.82 20.50 -20.24
N SER A 415 -2.12 21.45 -20.86
CA SER A 415 -0.66 21.51 -20.84
C SER A 415 -0.11 21.70 -19.42
N ALA A 416 -0.75 22.54 -18.59
CA ALA A 416 -0.36 22.71 -17.20
C ALA A 416 -0.51 21.41 -16.40
N ALA A 417 -1.62 20.69 -16.56
CA ALA A 417 -1.86 19.42 -15.89
C ALA A 417 -0.79 18.39 -16.27
N ARG A 418 -0.43 18.28 -17.55
CA ARG A 418 0.64 17.38 -18.01
C ARG A 418 1.98 17.67 -17.35
N VAL A 419 2.38 18.94 -17.26
CA VAL A 419 3.65 19.34 -16.61
C VAL A 419 3.64 18.96 -15.12
N ARG A 420 2.49 19.10 -14.45
CA ARG A 420 2.33 18.70 -13.03
C ARG A 420 2.43 17.19 -12.85
N PHE A 421 1.76 16.41 -13.70
CA PHE A 421 1.89 14.95 -13.70
C PHE A 421 3.33 14.49 -13.99
N GLN A 422 4.02 15.13 -14.93
CA GLN A 422 5.44 14.86 -15.22
C GLN A 422 6.32 15.12 -13.99
N ARG A 423 6.13 16.28 -13.33
CA ARG A 423 6.86 16.61 -12.11
C ARG A 423 6.58 15.63 -10.97
N LEU A 424 5.32 15.19 -10.81
CA LEU A 424 4.94 14.19 -9.82
C LEU A 424 5.63 12.85 -10.08
N LYS A 425 5.72 12.43 -11.35
CA LYS A 425 6.49 11.24 -11.74
C LYS A 425 7.94 11.35 -11.31
N ASP A 426 8.59 12.47 -11.62
CA ASP A 426 10.00 12.69 -11.26
C ASP A 426 10.20 12.71 -9.73
N LEU A 427 9.24 13.27 -8.98
CA LEU A 427 9.26 13.26 -7.50
C LEU A 427 9.12 11.85 -6.92
N ILE A 428 8.19 11.05 -7.45
CA ILE A 428 7.97 9.67 -7.00
C ILE A 428 9.21 8.82 -7.26
N ASP A 429 9.82 8.97 -8.43
CA ASP A 429 11.03 8.23 -8.80
C ASP A 429 12.22 8.63 -7.90
N LEU A 430 12.47 9.94 -7.79
CA LEU A 430 13.64 10.45 -7.07
C LEU A 430 13.54 10.27 -5.55
N TYR A 431 12.38 10.47 -4.94
CA TYR A 431 12.22 10.40 -3.49
C TYR A 431 11.64 9.08 -3.03
N ALA A 432 10.49 8.66 -3.55
CA ALA A 432 9.77 7.51 -2.98
C ALA A 432 10.42 6.17 -3.35
N LEU A 433 10.68 5.95 -4.64
CA LEU A 433 11.25 4.69 -5.11
C LEU A 433 12.72 4.53 -4.70
N SER A 434 13.52 5.59 -4.83
CA SER A 434 14.92 5.55 -4.39
C SER A 434 15.07 5.26 -2.89
N GLU A 435 14.18 5.80 -2.06
CA GLU A 435 14.19 5.59 -0.62
C GLU A 435 13.73 4.16 -0.25
N VAL A 436 12.70 3.63 -0.92
CA VAL A 436 12.28 2.22 -0.77
C VAL A 436 13.41 1.27 -1.17
N ASP A 437 14.14 1.56 -2.25
CA ASP A 437 15.29 0.79 -2.69
C ASP A 437 16.44 0.85 -1.67
N GLU A 438 16.68 2.02 -1.09
CA GLU A 438 17.70 2.19 -0.05
C GLU A 438 17.34 1.40 1.22
N TYR A 439 16.10 1.45 1.69
CA TYR A 439 15.67 0.62 2.83
C TYR A 439 15.73 -0.88 2.52
N THR A 440 15.43 -1.27 1.28
CA THR A 440 15.56 -2.67 0.85
C THR A 440 17.02 -3.13 0.90
N LYS A 441 17.97 -2.29 0.46
CA LYS A 441 19.40 -2.55 0.57
C LYS A 441 19.85 -2.63 2.03
N GLN A 442 19.44 -1.68 2.88
CA GLN A 442 19.77 -1.67 4.30
C GLN A 442 19.23 -2.90 5.02
N LYS A 443 18.00 -3.31 4.73
CA LYS A 443 17.39 -4.55 5.24
C LYS A 443 18.20 -5.78 4.85
N ASN A 444 18.62 -5.89 3.58
CA ASN A 444 19.47 -7.01 3.13
C ASN A 444 20.83 -7.02 3.81
N ALA A 445 21.45 -5.85 4.02
CA ALA A 445 22.68 -5.72 4.76
C ALA A 445 22.52 -6.13 6.24
N LEU A 446 21.39 -5.80 6.88
CA LEU A 446 21.08 -6.20 8.25
C LEU A 446 20.85 -7.70 8.40
N VAL A 447 20.21 -8.34 7.43
CA VAL A 447 20.08 -9.81 7.42
C VAL A 447 21.46 -10.47 7.40
N ALA A 448 22.35 -10.03 6.50
CA ALA A 448 23.70 -10.55 6.42
C ALA A 448 24.50 -10.28 7.71
N LEU A 449 24.36 -9.09 8.30
CA LEU A 449 24.98 -8.72 9.57
C LEU A 449 24.50 -9.63 10.71
N ASN A 450 23.20 -9.92 10.81
CA ASN A 450 22.67 -10.77 11.88
C ASN A 450 23.24 -12.20 11.79
N PHE A 451 23.32 -12.79 10.59
CA PHE A 451 23.96 -14.10 10.41
C PHE A 451 25.45 -14.08 10.79
N ASN A 452 26.17 -13.02 10.44
CA ASN A 452 27.57 -12.86 10.82
C ASN A 452 27.75 -12.72 12.35
N LEU A 453 26.85 -12.00 13.03
CA LEU A 453 26.88 -11.87 14.49
C LEU A 453 26.56 -13.20 15.18
N ILE A 454 25.58 -13.95 14.68
CA ILE A 454 25.25 -15.29 15.21
C ILE A 454 26.46 -16.22 15.05
N ALA A 455 27.06 -16.27 13.86
CA ALA A 455 28.24 -17.10 13.60
C ALA A 455 29.43 -16.72 14.52
N LEU A 456 29.63 -15.42 14.77
CA LEU A 456 30.65 -14.94 15.70
C LEU A 456 30.35 -15.39 17.14
N GLN A 457 29.10 -15.30 17.59
CA GLN A 457 28.71 -15.73 18.93
C GLN A 457 28.86 -17.25 19.11
N GLU A 458 28.51 -18.05 18.10
CA GLU A 458 28.72 -19.50 18.10
C GLU A 458 30.22 -19.85 18.14
N SER A 459 31.05 -19.15 17.38
CA SER A 459 32.51 -19.32 17.41
C SER A 459 33.08 -19.02 18.79
N LEU A 460 32.68 -17.92 19.43
CA LEU A 460 33.11 -17.58 20.79
C LEU A 460 32.60 -18.58 21.84
N ALA A 461 31.37 -19.06 21.70
CA ALA A 461 30.82 -20.10 22.57
C ALA A 461 31.59 -21.42 22.42
N MET A 462 31.94 -21.79 21.19
CA MET A 462 32.76 -22.96 20.89
C MET A 462 34.19 -22.81 21.42
N GLU A 463 34.78 -21.61 21.34
CA GLU A 463 36.09 -21.33 21.92
C GLU A 463 36.05 -21.51 23.45
N ARG A 464 35.00 -21.01 24.12
CA ARG A 464 34.79 -21.22 25.56
C ARG A 464 34.61 -22.69 25.90
N LEU A 465 33.79 -23.42 25.14
CA LEU A 465 33.58 -24.85 25.33
C LEU A 465 34.88 -25.62 25.16
N THR A 466 35.68 -25.29 24.14
CA THR A 466 36.98 -25.92 23.89
C THR A 466 37.95 -25.63 25.01
N LYS A 467 37.99 -24.40 25.54
CA LYS A 467 38.79 -24.06 26.74
C LYS A 467 38.39 -24.91 27.94
N VAL A 468 37.08 -25.07 28.19
CA VAL A 468 36.59 -25.92 29.28
C VAL A 468 36.94 -27.39 29.05
N ALA A 469 36.76 -27.91 27.83
CA ALA A 469 37.12 -29.29 27.49
C ALA A 469 38.63 -29.54 27.66
N LEU A 470 39.48 -28.61 27.22
CA LEU A 470 40.92 -28.67 27.44
C LEU A 470 41.25 -28.67 28.94
N LEU A 471 40.53 -27.91 29.76
CA LEU A 471 40.70 -27.95 31.22
C LEU A 471 40.29 -29.29 31.82
N ILE A 472 39.21 -29.91 31.34
CA ILE A 472 38.79 -31.25 31.78
C ILE A 472 39.84 -32.29 31.39
N THR A 473 40.33 -32.28 30.15
CA THR A 473 41.41 -33.17 29.69
C THR A 473 42.69 -32.99 30.51
N LYS A 474 43.01 -31.74 30.86
CA LYS A 474 44.12 -31.43 31.76
C LYS A 474 43.91 -32.05 33.16
N ALA A 475 42.69 -31.99 33.70
CA ALA A 475 42.36 -32.62 34.97
C ALA A 475 42.43 -34.16 34.91
N THR A 476 41.96 -34.79 33.84
CA THR A 476 42.02 -36.27 33.71
C THR A 476 43.46 -36.77 33.62
N ILE A 477 44.36 -36.06 32.93
CA ILE A 477 45.80 -36.38 32.92
C ILE A 477 46.39 -36.37 34.34
N LEU A 478 45.95 -35.45 35.20
CA LEU A 478 46.41 -35.36 36.59
C LEU A 478 45.90 -36.52 37.47
N PHE A 479 44.68 -37.01 37.24
CA PHE A 479 44.09 -38.11 38.03
C PHE A 479 44.48 -39.51 37.56
N LEU A 480 45.01 -39.66 36.35
CA LEU A 480 45.39 -40.96 35.79
C LEU A 480 46.50 -41.67 36.60
N PRO A 481 47.62 -41.02 37.00
CA PRO A 481 48.64 -41.65 37.84
C PRO A 481 48.14 -41.99 39.24
N VAL A 482 47.28 -41.14 39.81
CA VAL A 482 46.65 -41.35 41.12
C VAL A 482 45.71 -42.56 41.09
N SER A 483 44.97 -42.73 40.00
CA SER A 483 44.11 -43.88 39.79
C SER A 483 44.93 -45.17 39.63
N LEU A 484 46.04 -45.12 38.91
CA LEU A 484 46.96 -46.25 38.76
C LEU A 484 47.61 -46.65 40.09
N MET A 485 48.03 -45.67 40.89
CA MET A 485 48.53 -45.90 42.24
C MET A 485 47.45 -46.54 43.12
N SER A 486 46.22 -46.03 43.10
CA SER A 486 45.10 -46.59 43.85
C SER A 486 44.80 -48.04 43.43
N ALA A 487 44.91 -48.35 42.14
CA ALA A 487 44.77 -49.70 41.62
C ALA A 487 45.90 -50.63 42.08
N TYR A 488 47.14 -50.15 42.13
CA TYR A 488 48.30 -50.92 42.60
C TYR A 488 48.12 -51.39 44.05
N PHE A 489 47.69 -50.50 44.95
CA PHE A 489 47.41 -50.84 46.35
C PHE A 489 46.13 -51.68 46.53
N GLY A 490 45.30 -51.80 45.49
CA GLY A 490 44.13 -52.67 45.46
C GLY A 490 44.43 -54.12 45.06
N VAL A 491 45.66 -54.43 44.61
CA VAL A 491 46.07 -55.81 44.25
C VAL A 491 46.54 -56.54 45.51
N ASP A 492 45.89 -57.66 45.83
CA ASP A 492 46.31 -58.54 46.94
C ASP A 492 47.50 -59.42 46.50
N LEU A 493 48.70 -58.87 46.63
CA LEU A 493 49.94 -59.61 46.46
C LEU A 493 50.22 -60.37 47.76
N GLY A 494 49.81 -61.65 47.80
CA GLY A 494 49.85 -62.52 48.98
C GLY A 494 51.20 -62.60 49.69
N GLY A 495 51.47 -61.62 50.57
CA GLY A 495 52.68 -61.55 51.38
C GLY A 495 53.02 -60.18 51.98
N ALA A 496 52.42 -59.06 51.56
CA ALA A 496 52.71 -57.74 52.11
C ALA A 496 51.44 -56.99 52.53
N GLY A 497 51.20 -56.84 53.84
CA GLY A 497 50.11 -56.02 54.37
C GLY A 497 50.48 -54.54 54.27
N TYR A 498 49.83 -53.79 53.38
CA TYR A 498 50.03 -52.34 53.27
C TYR A 498 49.42 -51.60 54.46
N THR A 499 50.17 -50.66 55.03
CA THR A 499 49.64 -49.81 56.12
C THR A 499 48.87 -48.61 55.57
N VAL A 500 47.87 -48.14 56.32
CA VAL A 500 47.10 -46.93 55.98
C VAL A 500 48.02 -45.71 55.81
N ARG A 501 49.11 -45.62 56.59
CA ARG A 501 50.08 -44.52 56.49
C ARG A 501 50.86 -44.55 55.17
N GLU A 502 51.28 -45.73 54.69
CA GLU A 502 52.02 -45.87 53.43
C GLU A 502 51.17 -45.46 52.22
N TYR A 503 49.88 -45.81 52.22
CA TYR A 503 48.94 -45.38 51.18
C TYR A 503 48.83 -43.85 51.09
N TRP A 504 48.58 -43.17 52.21
CA TRP A 504 48.42 -41.71 52.19
C TRP A 504 49.71 -40.95 51.86
N VAL A 505 50.87 -41.46 52.28
CA VAL A 505 52.17 -40.89 51.92
C VAL A 505 52.47 -41.06 50.43
N THR A 506 52.26 -42.25 49.88
CA THR A 506 52.49 -42.51 48.45
C THR A 506 51.48 -41.76 47.56
N PHE A 507 50.22 -41.65 47.98
CA PHE A 507 49.23 -40.80 47.35
C PHE A 507 49.67 -39.33 47.30
N ALA A 508 50.14 -38.77 48.43
CA ALA A 508 50.60 -37.39 48.50
C ALA A 508 51.81 -37.14 47.57
N VAL A 509 52.79 -38.06 47.55
CA VAL A 509 53.97 -37.97 46.68
C VAL A 509 53.57 -38.03 45.21
N VAL A 510 52.74 -39.00 44.81
CA VAL A 510 52.30 -39.15 43.41
C VAL A 510 51.47 -37.95 42.95
N LEU A 511 50.60 -37.42 43.82
CA LEU A 511 49.78 -36.25 43.51
C LEU A 511 50.64 -34.97 43.35
N VAL A 512 51.60 -34.74 44.23
CA VAL A 512 52.53 -33.59 44.13
C VAL A 512 53.44 -33.72 42.91
N CYS A 513 53.99 -34.91 42.63
CA CYS A 513 54.78 -35.14 41.41
C CYS A 513 53.95 -34.96 40.13
N SER A 514 52.71 -35.43 40.10
CA SER A 514 51.80 -35.24 38.97
C SER A 514 51.46 -33.77 38.77
N TRP A 515 51.29 -33.01 39.86
CA TRP A 515 51.04 -31.57 39.82
C TRP A 515 52.25 -30.78 39.30
N ILE A 516 53.46 -31.12 39.76
CA ILE A 516 54.71 -30.50 39.27
C ILE A 516 54.93 -30.82 37.80
N ALA A 517 54.73 -32.08 37.38
CA ALA A 517 54.86 -32.49 35.98
C ALA A 517 53.87 -31.73 35.09
N PHE A 518 52.63 -31.55 35.55
CA PHE A 518 51.62 -30.77 34.86
C PHE A 518 52.01 -29.29 34.74
N PHE A 519 52.55 -28.69 35.81
CA PHE A 519 53.02 -27.30 35.80
C PHE A 519 54.20 -27.09 34.83
N VAL A 520 55.21 -27.97 34.89
CA VAL A 520 56.37 -27.93 33.99
C VAL A 520 55.93 -28.11 32.54
N PHE A 521 55.05 -29.09 32.26
CA PHE A 521 54.52 -29.31 30.91
C PHE A 521 53.67 -28.14 30.43
N GLY A 522 52.89 -27.51 31.31
CA GLY A 522 52.10 -26.32 31.00
C GLY A 522 52.96 -25.10 30.60
N VAL A 523 54.07 -24.89 31.30
CA VAL A 523 55.04 -23.81 31.02
C VAL A 523 55.80 -24.09 29.71
N VAL A 524 56.27 -25.33 29.51
CA VAL A 524 57.02 -25.72 28.30
C VAL A 524 56.14 -25.71 27.04
N SER A 525 54.86 -26.07 27.17
CA SER A 525 53.90 -26.06 26.06
C SER A 525 53.39 -24.66 25.67
N GLY A 526 53.82 -23.58 26.35
CA GLY A 526 53.40 -22.22 26.05
C GLY A 526 51.90 -21.94 26.29
N SER A 527 51.24 -22.73 27.13
CA SER A 527 49.80 -22.60 27.39
C SER A 527 49.55 -21.46 28.38
N VAL A 528 49.41 -20.23 27.88
CA VAL A 528 49.09 -19.01 28.67
C VAL A 528 47.80 -19.17 29.52
N GLN A 529 46.93 -20.11 29.15
CA GLN A 529 45.64 -20.40 29.79
C GLN A 529 45.73 -20.83 31.27
N THR A 530 46.82 -21.46 31.71
CA THR A 530 46.95 -21.84 33.14
C THR A 530 47.14 -20.62 34.04
N VAL A 531 47.87 -19.59 33.58
CA VAL A 531 48.15 -18.41 34.39
C VAL A 531 46.88 -17.55 34.57
N ASP A 532 46.13 -17.31 33.49
CA ASP A 532 44.89 -16.51 33.54
C ASP A 532 43.80 -17.15 34.40
N PHE A 533 43.69 -18.48 34.38
CA PHE A 533 42.73 -19.21 35.22
C PHE A 533 43.09 -19.11 36.71
N PHE A 534 44.36 -19.29 37.07
CA PHE A 534 44.79 -19.13 38.46
C PHE A 534 44.60 -17.69 38.95
N VAL A 535 44.87 -16.69 38.12
CA VAL A 535 44.60 -15.28 38.45
C VAL A 535 43.11 -15.01 38.63
N GLY A 536 42.25 -15.54 37.76
CA GLY A 536 40.78 -15.41 37.86
C GLY A 536 40.19 -16.12 39.08
N LEU A 537 40.67 -17.32 39.40
CA LEU A 537 40.24 -18.09 40.57
C LEU A 537 40.69 -17.43 41.88
N TRP A 538 41.91 -16.88 41.91
CA TRP A 538 42.44 -16.14 43.06
C TRP A 538 41.69 -14.82 43.27
N ALA A 539 41.30 -14.12 42.19
CA ALA A 539 40.46 -12.93 42.28
C ALA A 539 39.02 -13.24 42.76
N GLY A 540 38.46 -14.39 42.36
CA GLY A 540 37.16 -14.88 42.85
C GLY A 540 37.17 -15.27 44.33
N LEU A 541 38.20 -16.00 44.76
CA LEU A 541 38.44 -16.33 46.17
C LEU A 541 38.65 -15.09 47.04
N ARG A 542 39.33 -14.06 46.53
CA ARG A 542 39.52 -12.79 47.23
C ARG A 542 38.20 -12.05 47.48
N ARG A 543 37.28 -12.03 46.50
CA ARG A 543 35.94 -11.43 46.68
C ARG A 543 35.04 -12.20 47.64
N ILE A 544 35.22 -13.51 47.77
CA ILE A 544 34.49 -14.35 48.73
C ILE A 544 35.07 -14.16 50.14
N TRP A 545 36.35 -13.83 50.25
CA TRP A 545 37.02 -13.57 51.53
C TRP A 545 36.82 -12.12 52.04
N GLU A 546 36.47 -11.18 51.17
CA GLU A 546 36.13 -9.78 51.50
C GLU A 546 34.62 -9.55 51.75
N ARG A 547 33.80 -10.62 51.76
CA ARG A 547 32.44 -10.64 52.31
C ARG A 547 32.44 -11.43 53.61
#